data_AF-T0TB70-F1
#
_entry.id   AF-T0TB70-F1
#
_cell.length_a   1.000
_cell.length_b   1.000
_cell.length_c   1.000
_cell.angle_alpha   90.00
_cell.angle_beta   90.00
_cell.angle_gamma   90.00
#
_symmetry.space_group_name_H-M   'P 1'
#
loop_
_entity.id
_entity.type
_entity.pdbx_description
1 polymer ?
#
loop_
_entity_poly.entity_id
_entity_poly.type
_entity_poly.pdbx_seq_one_letter_code
_entity_poly.pdbx_strand_id
1 'polypeptide(L)'
;MSMIVARMQKMKAGNLSGIQRHNQREFLNHSNKDIDPTRTEKNYDLVNDEPVDYKEHVGEIIDSQREGTRAIRKDAVLVDEWIIIGSFCIFLELFPCP
;
A
#
# COMPACT_ATOMS: atom_id res chain seq x y z
N MET A 1 -3.46 -26.20 8.93
CA MET A 1 -4.59 -25.25 8.84
C MET A 1 -4.03 -23.93 8.37
N SER A 2 -4.48 -23.43 7.22
CA SER A 2 -4.06 -22.14 6.70
C SER A 2 -5.10 -21.07 7.03
N MET A 3 -4.63 -19.84 7.22
CA MET A 3 -5.50 -18.69 7.50
C MET A 3 -5.20 -17.57 6.50
N ILE A 4 -6.25 -16.82 6.19
CA ILE A 4 -6.14 -15.54 5.50
C ILE A 4 -6.14 -14.45 6.57
N VAL A 5 -5.15 -13.57 6.49
CA VAL A 5 -5.05 -12.37 7.31
C VAL A 5 -5.51 -11.19 6.46
N ALA A 6 -6.58 -10.54 6.90
CA ALA A 6 -7.05 -9.28 6.34
C ALA A 6 -7.14 -8.26 7.48
N ARG A 7 -6.24 -7.27 7.48
CA ARG A 7 -6.19 -6.23 8.51
C ARG A 7 -6.14 -4.86 7.87
N MET A 8 -7.01 -3.97 8.33
CA MET A 8 -6.99 -2.56 7.94
C MET A 8 -6.12 -1.70 8.85
N GLN A 9 -5.62 -0.58 8.31
CA GLN A 9 -5.06 0.55 9.05
C GLN A 9 -5.53 1.88 8.47
N LYS A 10 -6.01 2.78 9.34
CA LYS A 10 -6.48 4.11 8.98
C LYS A 10 -5.31 5.01 8.61
N MET A 11 -5.34 5.61 7.43
CA MET A 11 -4.31 6.52 6.94
C MET A 11 -4.85 7.94 6.79
N LYS A 12 -4.16 8.89 7.44
CA LYS A 12 -4.40 10.32 7.29
C LYS A 12 -3.39 10.91 6.29
N ALA A 13 -3.57 12.18 5.92
CA ALA A 13 -2.67 12.87 4.99
C ALA A 13 -1.18 12.74 5.35
N GLY A 14 -0.83 12.81 6.65
CA GLY A 14 0.55 12.68 7.11
C GLY A 14 1.14 11.26 6.99
N ASN A 15 0.31 10.24 6.78
CA ASN A 15 0.75 8.85 6.62
C ASN A 15 1.04 8.49 5.16
N LEU A 16 0.39 9.17 4.19
CA LEU A 16 0.41 8.79 2.77
C LEU A 16 1.81 8.77 2.16
N SER A 17 2.65 9.77 2.48
CA SER A 17 4.03 9.81 1.98
C SER A 17 4.87 8.67 2.56
N GLY A 18 4.66 8.30 3.82
CA GLY A 18 5.39 7.20 4.44
C GLY A 18 5.07 5.84 3.79
N ILE A 19 3.78 5.57 3.55
CA ILE A 19 3.34 4.32 2.94
C ILE A 19 3.69 4.26 1.45
N GLN A 20 3.63 5.37 0.72
CA GLN A 20 4.06 5.43 -0.68
C GLN A 20 5.53 5.03 -0.82
N ARG A 21 6.40 5.71 -0.08
CA ARG A 21 7.85 5.45 -0.06
C ARG A 21 8.17 4.00 0.26
N HIS A 22 7.39 3.39 1.16
CA HIS A 22 7.57 2.00 1.55
C HIS A 22 7.05 1.02 0.46
N ASN A 23 5.86 1.26 -0.08
CA ASN A 23 5.19 0.35 -1.02
C ASN A 23 5.83 0.39 -2.41
N GLN A 24 6.21 1.59 -2.88
CA GLN A 24 6.89 1.80 -4.17
C GLN A 24 8.42 1.63 -4.08
N ARG A 25 8.96 1.29 -2.90
CA ARG A 25 10.40 1.01 -2.68
C ARG A 25 11.33 2.13 -3.18
N GLU A 26 10.96 3.38 -2.94
CA GLU A 26 11.69 4.57 -3.43
C GLU A 26 13.13 4.69 -2.88
N PHE A 27 13.46 4.02 -1.77
CA PHE A 27 14.80 4.05 -1.16
C PHE A 27 15.46 2.69 -1.26
N LEU A 28 16.75 2.66 -1.58
CA LEU A 28 17.55 1.43 -1.56
C LEU A 28 17.89 0.97 -0.13
N ASN A 29 17.99 1.93 0.80
CA ASN A 29 18.34 1.65 2.19
C ASN A 29 17.07 1.53 3.03
N HIS A 30 16.85 0.33 3.58
CA HIS A 30 15.74 0.04 4.47
C HIS A 30 16.25 -0.30 5.87
N SER A 31 15.60 0.25 6.90
CA SER A 31 15.85 -0.15 8.30
C SER A 31 15.36 -1.57 8.58
N ASN A 32 14.35 -2.03 7.83
CA ASN A 32 13.86 -3.40 7.89
C ASN A 32 14.83 -4.36 7.19
N LYS A 33 15.44 -5.25 7.96
CA LYS A 33 16.43 -6.24 7.48
C LYS A 33 15.79 -7.41 6.74
N ASP A 34 14.47 -7.56 6.80
CA ASP A 34 13.74 -8.64 6.15
C ASP A 34 13.41 -8.33 4.67
N ILE A 35 13.65 -7.09 4.22
CA ILE A 35 13.51 -6.72 2.82
C ILE A 35 14.77 -7.12 2.06
N ASP A 36 14.59 -7.92 1.00
CA ASP A 36 15.64 -8.25 0.04
C ASP A 36 15.53 -7.34 -1.19
N PRO A 37 16.42 -6.34 -1.37
CA PRO A 37 16.35 -5.40 -2.48
C PRO A 37 16.48 -6.06 -3.86
N THR A 38 17.14 -7.22 -3.93
CA THR A 38 17.32 -7.98 -5.18
C THR A 38 16.01 -8.58 -5.69
N ARG A 39 14.98 -8.65 -4.83
CA ARG A 39 13.65 -9.18 -5.17
C ARG A 39 12.62 -8.08 -5.41
N THR A 40 12.98 -6.80 -5.26
CA THR A 40 12.07 -5.67 -5.43
C THR A 40 11.43 -5.65 -6.82
N GLU A 41 12.18 -6.03 -7.85
CA GLU A 41 11.72 -6.17 -9.24
C GLU A 41 10.59 -7.20 -9.44
N LYS A 42 10.34 -8.08 -8.45
CA LYS A 42 9.23 -9.04 -8.47
C LYS A 42 7.95 -8.49 -7.85
N ASN A 43 8.01 -7.33 -7.21
CA ASN A 43 6.81 -6.65 -6.73
C ASN A 43 6.07 -6.05 -7.92
N TYR A 44 4.75 -5.97 -7.83
CA TYR A 44 3.90 -5.42 -8.86
C TYR A 44 2.75 -4.63 -8.22
N ASP A 45 2.29 -3.61 -8.92
CA ASP A 45 1.05 -2.91 -8.61
C ASP A 45 -0.06 -3.51 -9.49
N LEU A 46 -1.26 -3.68 -8.93
CA LEU A 46 -2.42 -4.26 -9.62
C LEU A 46 -3.24 -3.23 -10.39
N VAL A 47 -3.08 -1.94 -10.07
CA VAL A 47 -3.92 -0.84 -10.55
C VAL A 47 -3.11 0.15 -11.39
N ASN A 48 -1.90 0.47 -10.96
CA ASN A 48 -1.07 1.48 -11.62
C ASN A 48 0.07 0.81 -12.41
N ASP A 49 0.26 1.23 -13.66
CA ASP A 49 1.39 0.76 -14.49
C ASP A 49 2.73 1.37 -14.05
N GLU A 50 2.69 2.59 -13.48
CA GLU A 50 3.86 3.36 -13.04
C GLU A 50 3.67 3.86 -11.60
N PRO A 51 4.76 4.19 -10.88
CA PRO A 51 4.68 4.77 -9.54
C PRO A 51 3.86 6.08 -9.51
N VAL A 52 2.95 6.21 -8.56
CA VAL A 52 2.05 7.38 -8.41
C VAL A 52 2.27 8.11 -7.10
N ASP A 53 2.10 9.44 -7.08
CA ASP A 53 2.04 10.18 -5.81
C ASP A 53 0.69 9.91 -5.13
N TYR A 54 0.72 9.23 -3.99
CA TYR A 54 -0.48 8.81 -3.26
C TYR A 54 -1.29 10.00 -2.77
N LYS A 55 -0.64 11.11 -2.40
CA LYS A 55 -1.34 12.26 -1.86
C LYS A 55 -2.08 13.01 -2.95
N GLU A 56 -1.44 13.18 -4.11
CA GLU A 56 -2.04 13.77 -5.30
C GLU A 56 -3.19 12.88 -5.79
N HIS A 57 -2.93 11.60 -6.03
CA HIS A 57 -3.91 10.67 -6.59
C HIS A 57 -5.16 10.50 -5.71
N VAL A 58 -4.98 10.35 -4.39
CA VAL A 58 -6.11 10.29 -3.45
C VAL A 58 -6.87 11.62 -3.41
N GLY A 59 -6.16 12.75 -3.52
CA GLY A 59 -6.76 14.08 -3.62
C GLY A 59 -7.66 14.20 -4.85
N GLU A 60 -7.16 13.82 -6.03
CA GLU A 60 -7.89 13.84 -7.29
C GLU A 60 -9.16 12.98 -7.24
N ILE A 61 -9.07 11.77 -6.67
CA ILE A 61 -10.23 10.88 -6.50
C ILE A 61 -11.27 11.55 -5.59
N ILE A 62 -10.86 12.12 -4.46
CA ILE A 62 -11.80 12.77 -3.55
C ILE A 62 -12.43 14.00 -4.22
N ASP A 63 -11.63 14.85 -4.86
CA ASP A 63 -12.12 16.08 -5.47
C ASP A 63 -13.06 15.82 -6.66
N SER A 64 -12.83 14.73 -7.42
CA SER A 64 -13.71 14.34 -8.53
C SER A 64 -15.06 13.75 -8.10
N GLN A 65 -15.13 13.14 -6.91
CA GLN A 65 -16.33 12.42 -6.44
C GLN A 65 -17.12 13.18 -5.37
N ARG A 66 -16.53 14.22 -4.79
CA ARG A 66 -17.11 14.91 -3.65
C ARG A 66 -18.13 15.96 -4.05
N GLU A 67 -19.33 15.85 -3.49
CA GLU A 67 -20.42 16.81 -3.72
C GLU A 67 -20.30 18.10 -2.90
N GLY A 68 -19.65 18.05 -1.73
CA GLY A 68 -19.57 19.17 -0.79
C GLY A 68 -18.40 20.12 -1.04
N THR A 69 -18.65 21.44 -0.99
CA THR A 69 -17.64 22.49 -1.25
C THR A 69 -16.73 22.84 -0.06
N ARG A 70 -16.97 22.29 1.14
CA ARG A 70 -16.16 22.59 2.34
C ARG A 70 -14.72 22.07 2.17
N ALA A 71 -13.77 22.50 2.99
CA ALA A 71 -12.45 21.82 3.00
C ALA A 71 -12.54 20.42 3.63
N ILE A 72 -11.69 19.49 3.20
CA ILE A 72 -11.49 18.20 3.89
C ILE A 72 -10.84 18.49 5.25
N ARG A 73 -11.32 17.83 6.31
CA ARG A 73 -10.74 18.02 7.65
C ARG A 73 -9.31 17.49 7.69
N LYS A 74 -8.41 18.23 8.33
CA LYS A 74 -6.99 17.86 8.46
C LYS A 74 -6.73 16.50 9.12
N ASP A 75 -7.66 16.04 9.95
CA ASP A 75 -7.60 14.78 10.70
C ASP A 75 -8.43 13.66 10.05
N ALA A 76 -8.99 13.90 8.86
CA ALA A 76 -9.73 12.91 8.10
C ALA A 76 -8.84 11.69 7.80
N VAL A 77 -9.46 10.52 7.90
CA VAL A 77 -8.93 9.29 7.31
C VAL A 77 -9.21 9.39 5.82
N LEU A 78 -8.15 9.39 5.01
CA LEU A 78 -8.24 9.52 3.56
C LEU A 78 -8.26 8.14 2.89
N VAL A 79 -7.54 7.17 3.46
CA VAL A 79 -7.43 5.81 2.94
C VAL A 79 -7.48 4.83 4.11
N ASP A 80 -8.17 3.70 3.94
CA ASP A 80 -8.04 2.54 4.80
C ASP A 80 -7.14 1.52 4.09
N GLU A 81 -5.89 1.40 4.50
CA GLU A 81 -4.94 0.45 3.92
C GLU A 81 -5.24 -0.96 4.42
N TRP A 82 -5.47 -1.91 3.52
CA TRP A 82 -5.68 -3.31 3.85
C TRP A 82 -4.46 -4.15 3.54
N ILE A 83 -3.97 -4.88 4.55
CA ILE A 83 -2.95 -5.92 4.38
C ILE A 83 -3.69 -7.24 4.21
N ILE A 84 -3.55 -7.83 3.01
CA ILE A 84 -4.12 -9.14 2.66
C ILE A 84 -2.97 -10.12 2.46
N ILE A 85 -2.84 -11.10 3.37
CA ILE A 85 -1.75 -12.07 3.36
C ILE A 85 -2.30 -13.45 3.71
N GLY A 86 -1.89 -14.49 2.98
CA GLY A 86 -2.12 -15.89 3.36
C GLY A 86 -0.96 -16.42 4.22
N SER A 87 -1.24 -17.40 5.08
CA SER A 87 -0.17 -18.15 5.76
C SER A 87 0.82 -18.72 4.75
N PHE A 88 2.11 -18.80 5.11
CA PHE A 88 3.19 -19.29 4.25
C PHE A 88 2.86 -20.62 3.55
N CYS A 89 2.15 -21.53 4.23
CA CYS A 89 1.73 -22.81 3.63
C CYS A 89 0.87 -22.65 2.37
N ILE A 90 -0.04 -21.65 2.30
CA ILE A 90 -0.84 -21.38 1.08
C ILE A 90 0.06 -20.93 -0.05
N PHE A 91 1.03 -20.06 0.24
CA PHE A 91 1.95 -19.56 -0.76
C PHE A 91 2.84 -20.68 -1.33
N LEU A 92 3.31 -21.61 -0.50
CA LEU A 92 4.08 -22.77 -0.97
C LEU A 92 3.25 -23.73 -1.84
N GLU A 93 1.95 -23.89 -1.57
CA GLU A 93 1.07 -24.71 -2.40
C GLU A 93 0.81 -24.07 -3.77
N LEU A 94 0.60 -22.75 -3.81
CA LEU A 94 0.30 -22.02 -5.06
C LEU A 94 1.56 -21.69 -5.87
N PHE A 95 2.69 -21.51 -5.19
CA PHE A 95 3.98 -21.16 -5.77
C PHE A 95 5.08 -22.03 -5.13
N PRO A 96 5.13 -23.33 -5.47
CA PRO A 96 6.20 -24.19 -4.98
C PRO A 96 7.54 -23.59 -5.39
N CYS A 97 8.46 -23.44 -4.43
CA CYS A 97 9.82 -23.06 -4.75
C CYS A 97 10.39 -24.12 -5.72
N PRO A 98 11.04 -23.73 -6.83
CA PRO A 98 11.76 -24.69 -7.67
C PRO A 98 12.86 -25.39 -6.86
#